data_AF-A0A2E3RIE2-F1
#
_entry.id   AF-A0A2E3RIE2-F1
#
_cell.length_a   1.000
_cell.length_b   1.000
_cell.length_c   1.000
_cell.angle_alpha   90.00
_cell.angle_beta   90.00
_cell.angle_gamma   90.00
#
_symmetry.space_group_name_H-M   'P 1'
#
loop_
_entity.id
_entity.type
_entity.pdbx_description
1 polymer ?
#
loop_
_entity_poly.entity_id
_entity_poly.type
_entity_poly.pdbx_seq_one_letter_code
_entity_poly.pdbx_strand_id
1 'polypeptide(L)'
;MNFLNLCRKHKSISRFSLILVILGLVAVSATAATAQDFEAVEKRLAKGVVKGELSLQQAAAMMEMLHDIAEDGDEEDEDFRAAMKDELENVGAELRNAVMRGEMSEKEAWRAWGEFKESEFAPQLKRAVREGMMSEKEAWMWWKGIEKAEMAERLKSSVMKGEMTEEEARQKWKKMERSGKKNRKRGHHKHHHHHKDHRGHDHPHKKGHHDKHDDGDHKHDDGHHHHKDHHEDHHGDHHGDHQDRGSDREMAEKARAALEDAGFTADQMRMARGVIMRMAFAMKAAGDDYEMNPRMQSFLEEKANLSDEQIDLLESLARRVVEKMPENAAKWAEKMQKRRDRMEKMREKIEAAVGNGELTREEADAKYQKMREKMMKARRDGRASNPSPTPAQATEVPTDDANNTQLGEQSVDGDMPAAETTGGATSEEISEALEDQDTAIAEKS
;
A
#
# COMPACT_ATOMS: atom_id res chain seq x y z
N MET A 1 18.10 -0.90 -74.79
CA MET A 1 18.66 -1.88 -73.82
C MET A 1 19.57 -1.11 -72.85
N ASN A 2 19.00 -0.37 -71.90
CA ASN A 2 18.70 -0.74 -70.50
C ASN A 2 19.91 -0.70 -69.54
N PHE A 3 20.41 0.52 -69.26
CA PHE A 3 21.33 0.82 -68.15
C PHE A 3 20.71 1.76 -67.08
N LEU A 4 19.41 2.08 -67.18
CA LEU A 4 18.73 3.07 -66.33
C LEU A 4 17.82 2.48 -65.23
N ASN A 5 17.95 1.19 -64.89
CA ASN A 5 17.08 0.52 -63.90
C ASN A 5 17.72 0.16 -62.55
N LEU A 6 18.94 0.63 -62.25
CA LEU A 6 19.64 0.24 -61.01
C LEU A 6 19.77 1.33 -59.93
N CYS A 7 19.11 2.48 -60.07
CA CYS A 7 19.18 3.59 -59.09
C CYS A 7 17.82 4.04 -58.53
N ARG A 8 16.87 3.12 -58.33
CA ARG A 8 15.55 3.45 -57.75
C ARG A 8 15.10 2.50 -56.63
N LYS A 9 16.03 2.03 -55.80
CA LYS A 9 15.75 1.09 -54.69
C LYS A 9 16.26 1.51 -53.31
N HIS A 10 16.52 2.79 -53.08
CA HIS A 10 16.84 3.28 -51.73
C HIS A 10 16.28 4.69 -51.53
N LYS A 11 15.04 4.78 -51.03
CA LYS A 11 14.46 5.91 -50.27
C LYS A 11 12.99 5.63 -49.96
N SER A 12 12.74 4.56 -49.21
CA SER A 12 11.65 4.59 -48.24
C SER A 12 12.25 4.14 -46.92
N ILE A 13 12.84 5.10 -46.19
CA ILE A 13 12.93 4.94 -44.74
C ILE A 13 11.47 4.86 -44.31
N SER A 14 11.02 3.63 -44.12
CA SER A 14 9.65 3.31 -43.80
C SER A 14 9.27 4.10 -42.55
N ARG A 15 8.09 4.72 -42.54
CA ARG A 15 7.53 5.35 -41.34
C ARG A 15 7.50 4.36 -40.15
N PHE A 16 7.57 3.06 -40.43
CA PHE A 16 7.78 1.99 -39.45
C PHE A 16 9.14 1.98 -38.77
N SER A 17 10.25 2.31 -39.45
CA SER A 17 11.58 2.34 -38.82
C SER A 17 11.68 3.50 -37.82
N LEU A 18 11.00 4.63 -38.10
CA LEU A 18 10.90 5.75 -37.16
C LEU A 18 10.05 5.39 -35.91
N ILE A 19 8.97 4.64 -36.08
CA ILE A 19 8.10 4.19 -34.97
C ILE A 19 8.80 3.12 -34.12
N LEU A 20 9.59 2.23 -34.73
CA LEU A 20 10.38 1.21 -34.01
C LEU A 20 11.56 1.82 -33.23
N VAL A 21 12.17 2.90 -33.72
CA VAL A 21 13.17 3.66 -32.95
C VAL A 21 12.50 4.40 -31.78
N ILE A 22 11.29 4.94 -31.95
CA ILE A 22 10.57 5.62 -30.86
C ILE A 22 10.08 4.64 -29.78
N LEU A 23 9.54 3.47 -30.15
CA LEU A 23 9.06 2.47 -29.19
C LEU A 23 10.20 1.66 -28.55
N GLY A 24 11.29 1.40 -29.28
CA GLY A 24 12.53 0.86 -28.71
C GLY A 24 13.14 1.83 -27.69
N LEU A 25 13.08 3.16 -27.94
CA LEU A 25 13.54 4.15 -26.97
C LEU A 25 12.65 4.24 -25.72
N VAL A 26 11.35 3.96 -25.81
CA VAL A 26 10.43 3.97 -24.65
C VAL A 26 10.64 2.73 -23.78
N ALA A 27 10.89 1.56 -24.39
CA ALA A 27 11.29 0.37 -23.66
C ALA A 27 12.64 0.56 -22.98
N VAL A 28 13.64 1.14 -23.67
CA VAL A 28 14.98 1.41 -23.11
C VAL A 28 14.96 2.52 -22.05
N SER A 29 14.08 3.52 -22.13
CA SER A 29 13.95 4.55 -21.08
C SER A 29 13.11 4.14 -19.89
N ALA A 30 12.26 3.12 -20.03
CA ALA A 30 11.63 2.48 -18.88
C ALA A 30 12.62 1.55 -18.14
N THR A 31 13.76 1.23 -18.76
CA THR A 31 14.67 0.20 -18.24
C THR A 31 16.02 0.69 -17.72
N ALA A 32 16.42 1.94 -17.97
CA ALA A 32 17.58 2.60 -17.37
C ALA A 32 17.24 3.76 -16.41
N ALA A 33 16.05 3.76 -15.79
CA ALA A 33 15.67 4.75 -14.79
C ALA A 33 16.33 4.43 -13.45
N THR A 34 17.64 4.68 -13.36
CA THR A 34 18.20 5.17 -12.09
C THR A 34 17.47 6.47 -11.74
N ALA A 35 17.40 6.85 -10.46
CA ALA A 35 16.62 8.00 -9.96
C ALA A 35 16.93 9.37 -10.60
N GLN A 36 17.86 9.45 -11.57
CA GLN A 36 18.32 10.67 -12.22
C GLN A 36 17.64 11.05 -13.54
N ASP A 37 16.85 10.18 -14.21
CA ASP A 37 16.36 10.48 -15.57
C ASP A 37 14.84 10.68 -15.71
N PHE A 38 14.14 10.95 -14.61
CA PHE A 38 12.72 11.35 -14.63
C PHE A 38 12.47 12.59 -15.50
N GLU A 39 13.43 13.53 -15.53
CA GLU A 39 13.33 14.74 -16.34
C GLU A 39 13.39 14.43 -17.85
N ALA A 40 14.19 13.44 -18.26
CA ALA A 40 14.26 13.00 -19.65
C ALA A 40 12.96 12.29 -20.08
N VAL A 41 12.37 11.48 -19.19
CA VAL A 41 11.07 10.83 -19.42
C VAL A 41 9.96 11.88 -19.51
N GLU A 42 9.95 12.86 -18.60
CA GLU A 42 8.99 13.96 -18.60
C GLU A 42 9.07 14.79 -19.89
N LYS A 43 10.28 15.19 -20.33
CA LYS A 43 10.48 15.88 -21.61
C LYS A 43 9.97 15.08 -22.80
N ARG A 44 10.12 13.75 -22.80
CA ARG A 44 9.66 12.88 -23.88
C ARG A 44 8.13 12.73 -23.87
N LEU A 45 7.54 12.55 -22.70
CA LEU A 45 6.08 12.50 -22.54
C LEU A 45 5.45 13.85 -22.93
N ALA A 46 6.04 14.97 -22.52
CA ALA A 46 5.62 16.31 -22.94
C ALA A 46 5.69 16.48 -24.46
N LYS A 47 6.74 15.98 -25.12
CA LYS A 47 6.86 15.99 -26.59
C LYS A 47 5.79 15.14 -27.27
N GLY A 48 5.41 14.00 -26.68
CA GLY A 48 4.29 13.18 -27.15
C GLY A 48 2.94 13.88 -27.00
N VAL A 49 2.75 14.63 -25.91
CA VAL A 49 1.54 15.43 -25.67
C VAL A 49 1.42 16.58 -26.68
N VAL A 50 2.51 17.32 -26.93
CA VAL A 50 2.54 18.43 -27.90
C VAL A 50 2.22 17.95 -29.31
N LYS A 51 2.66 16.74 -29.68
CA LYS A 51 2.34 16.13 -30.99
C LYS A 51 0.93 15.57 -31.08
N GLY A 52 0.15 15.56 -29.99
CA GLY A 52 -1.16 14.92 -29.92
C GLY A 52 -1.11 13.38 -29.94
N GLU A 53 0.08 12.79 -29.75
CA GLU A 53 0.27 11.33 -29.69
C GLU A 53 -0.17 10.78 -28.32
N LEU A 54 -0.17 11.62 -27.29
CA LEU A 54 -0.59 11.32 -25.92
C LEU A 54 -1.49 12.44 -25.39
N SER A 55 -2.51 12.10 -24.61
CA SER A 55 -3.21 13.11 -23.83
C SER A 55 -2.37 13.51 -22.60
N LEU A 56 -2.55 14.74 -22.11
CA LEU A 56 -1.89 15.21 -20.89
C LEU A 56 -2.18 14.27 -19.69
N GLN A 57 -3.41 13.73 -19.61
CA GLN A 57 -3.79 12.74 -18.60
C GLN A 57 -3.04 11.41 -18.74
N GLN A 58 -2.79 10.94 -19.97
CA GLN A 58 -2.01 9.71 -20.19
C GLN A 58 -0.55 9.89 -19.78
N ALA A 59 0.07 11.02 -20.15
CA ALA A 59 1.43 11.36 -19.72
C ALA A 59 1.54 11.46 -18.19
N ALA A 60 0.59 12.11 -17.52
CA ALA A 60 0.55 12.21 -16.07
C ALA A 60 0.39 10.84 -15.38
N ALA A 61 -0.48 9.98 -15.89
CA ALA A 61 -0.66 8.63 -15.36
C ALA A 61 0.58 7.74 -15.55
N MET A 62 1.33 7.93 -16.64
CA MET A 62 2.59 7.23 -16.88
C MET A 62 3.69 7.70 -15.91
N MET A 63 3.80 9.00 -15.66
CA MET A 63 4.73 9.53 -14.65
C MET A 63 4.38 9.07 -13.23
N GLU A 64 3.09 9.01 -12.89
CA GLU A 64 2.63 8.53 -11.59
C GLU A 64 2.97 7.05 -11.38
N MET A 65 2.77 6.22 -12.41
CA MET A 65 3.14 4.80 -12.34
C MET A 65 4.66 4.60 -12.17
N LEU A 66 5.48 5.41 -12.83
CA LEU A 66 6.94 5.34 -12.68
C LEU A 66 7.40 5.76 -11.27
N HIS A 67 6.74 6.76 -10.69
CA HIS A 67 7.02 7.16 -9.31
C HIS A 67 6.60 6.12 -8.28
N ASP A 68 5.41 5.49 -8.43
CA ASP A 68 4.95 4.45 -7.52
C ASP A 68 5.88 3.20 -7.56
N ILE A 69 6.45 2.88 -8.73
CA ILE A 69 7.40 1.76 -8.86
C ILE A 69 8.74 2.07 -8.19
N ALA A 70 9.19 3.34 -8.25
CA ALA A 70 10.46 3.78 -7.67
C ALA A 70 10.39 4.03 -6.15
N GLU A 71 9.20 4.11 -5.54
CA GLU A 71 9.03 4.48 -4.13
C GLU A 71 8.95 3.28 -3.17
N ASP A 72 8.81 2.05 -3.69
CA ASP A 72 8.58 0.81 -2.92
C ASP A 72 9.76 -0.20 -2.93
N GLY A 73 10.94 0.16 -3.49
CA GLY A 73 12.14 -0.69 -3.44
C GLY A 73 13.01 -0.37 -2.22
N ASP A 74 13.22 -1.33 -1.33
CA ASP A 74 14.36 -1.27 -0.40
C ASP A 74 15.65 -1.36 -1.26
N GLU A 75 16.58 -0.41 -1.09
CA GLU A 75 17.76 -0.25 -1.97
C GLU A 75 18.62 -1.53 -2.09
N GLU A 76 18.62 -2.39 -1.06
CA GLU A 76 19.36 -3.67 -1.07
C GLU A 76 18.74 -4.73 -2.00
N ASP A 77 17.45 -4.63 -2.33
CA ASP A 77 16.75 -5.55 -3.25
C ASP A 77 16.72 -5.04 -4.70
N GLU A 78 17.15 -3.79 -4.95
CA GLU A 78 17.18 -3.21 -6.29
C GLU A 78 18.23 -3.88 -7.18
N ASP A 79 19.41 -4.20 -6.65
CA ASP A 79 20.49 -4.83 -7.41
C ASP A 79 20.10 -6.22 -7.93
N PHE A 80 19.44 -7.03 -7.09
CA PHE A 80 18.95 -8.34 -7.50
C PHE A 80 17.87 -8.23 -8.60
N ARG A 81 16.96 -7.27 -8.45
CA ARG A 81 15.91 -6.99 -9.44
C ARG A 81 16.48 -6.50 -10.77
N ALA A 82 17.48 -5.61 -10.71
CA ALA A 82 18.18 -5.12 -11.89
C ALA A 82 18.92 -6.26 -12.60
N ALA A 83 19.66 -7.10 -11.86
CA ALA A 83 20.38 -8.24 -12.42
C ALA A 83 19.45 -9.23 -13.14
N MET A 84 18.33 -9.63 -12.51
CA MET A 84 17.36 -10.53 -13.15
C MET A 84 16.75 -9.92 -14.42
N LYS A 85 16.49 -8.62 -14.40
CA LYS A 85 15.94 -7.91 -15.56
C LYS A 85 16.93 -7.87 -16.71
N ASP A 86 18.18 -7.54 -16.43
CA ASP A 86 19.25 -7.49 -17.43
C ASP A 86 19.47 -8.87 -18.04
N GLU A 87 19.42 -9.94 -17.24
CA GLU A 87 19.50 -11.33 -17.73
C GLU A 87 18.35 -11.65 -18.71
N LEU A 88 17.11 -11.34 -18.35
CA LEU A 88 15.94 -11.53 -19.23
C LEU A 88 16.05 -10.73 -20.53
N GLU A 89 16.51 -9.48 -20.45
CA GLU A 89 16.68 -8.60 -21.61
C GLU A 89 17.77 -9.13 -22.55
N ASN A 90 18.89 -9.58 -21.99
CA ASN A 90 20.02 -10.16 -22.72
C ASN A 90 19.64 -11.44 -23.44
N VAL A 91 19.07 -12.43 -22.73
CA VAL A 91 18.63 -13.69 -23.35
C VAL A 91 17.58 -13.43 -24.44
N GLY A 92 16.63 -12.53 -24.16
CA GLY A 92 15.64 -12.13 -25.16
C GLY A 92 16.27 -11.46 -26.38
N ALA A 93 17.30 -10.63 -26.21
CA ALA A 93 18.02 -9.97 -27.30
C ALA A 93 18.84 -10.96 -28.12
N GLU A 94 19.52 -11.90 -27.49
CA GLU A 94 20.29 -12.96 -28.16
C GLU A 94 19.40 -13.81 -29.05
N LEU A 95 18.28 -14.30 -28.53
CA LEU A 95 17.31 -15.09 -29.30
C LEU A 95 16.75 -14.30 -30.49
N ARG A 96 16.38 -13.02 -30.29
CA ARG A 96 15.92 -12.14 -31.39
C ARG A 96 17.00 -11.95 -32.46
N ASN A 97 18.25 -11.75 -32.04
CA ASN A 97 19.37 -11.55 -32.95
C ASN A 97 19.66 -12.83 -33.76
N ALA A 98 19.60 -14.01 -33.14
CA ALA A 98 19.74 -15.29 -33.83
C ALA A 98 18.64 -15.50 -34.88
N VAL A 99 17.40 -15.13 -34.57
CA VAL A 99 16.29 -15.15 -35.55
C VAL A 99 16.55 -14.18 -36.71
N MET A 100 16.99 -12.95 -36.43
CA MET A 100 17.29 -11.97 -37.46
C MET A 100 18.45 -12.38 -38.38
N ARG A 101 19.45 -13.09 -37.84
CA ARG A 101 20.56 -13.65 -38.63
C ARG A 101 20.18 -14.91 -39.42
N GLY A 102 18.99 -15.47 -39.17
CA GLY A 102 18.54 -16.73 -39.77
C GLY A 102 19.25 -17.96 -39.21
N GLU A 103 19.91 -17.84 -38.06
CA GLU A 103 20.58 -18.95 -37.37
C GLU A 103 19.58 -19.86 -36.65
N MET A 104 18.41 -19.32 -36.30
CA MET A 104 17.30 -20.08 -35.75
C MET A 104 15.97 -19.56 -36.28
N SER A 105 14.98 -20.44 -36.37
CA SER A 105 13.60 -20.03 -36.69
C SER A 105 12.93 -19.36 -35.49
N GLU A 106 11.92 -18.53 -35.75
CA GLU A 106 11.14 -17.89 -34.67
C GLU A 106 10.49 -18.93 -33.73
N LYS A 107 10.05 -20.07 -34.26
CA LYS A 107 9.48 -21.16 -33.47
C LYS A 107 10.52 -21.79 -32.53
N GLU A 108 11.75 -21.95 -33.00
CA GLU A 108 12.86 -22.43 -32.16
C GLU A 108 13.24 -21.40 -31.10
N ALA A 109 13.24 -20.11 -31.43
CA ALA A 109 13.50 -19.05 -30.45
C ALA A 109 12.46 -19.04 -29.32
N TRP A 110 11.17 -19.19 -29.65
CA TRP A 110 10.11 -19.30 -28.64
C TRP A 110 10.24 -20.57 -27.78
N ARG A 111 10.72 -21.68 -28.35
CA ARG A 111 10.99 -22.90 -27.58
C ARG A 111 12.16 -22.69 -26.62
N ALA A 112 13.28 -22.15 -27.11
CA ALA A 112 14.45 -21.85 -26.28
C ALA A 112 14.12 -20.87 -25.15
N TRP A 113 13.31 -19.84 -25.42
CA TRP A 113 12.81 -18.92 -24.40
C TRP A 113 11.96 -19.64 -23.34
N GLY A 114 11.09 -20.56 -23.77
CA GLY A 114 10.29 -21.38 -22.86
C GLY A 114 11.16 -22.25 -21.95
N GLU A 115 12.14 -22.95 -22.53
CA GLU A 115 13.09 -23.79 -21.81
C GLU A 115 13.88 -22.98 -20.79
N PHE A 116 14.49 -21.86 -21.20
CA PHE A 116 15.23 -20.96 -20.30
C PHE A 116 14.39 -20.50 -19.10
N LYS A 117 13.14 -20.10 -19.32
CA LYS A 117 12.25 -19.68 -18.22
C LYS A 117 11.99 -20.80 -17.22
N GLU A 118 11.82 -22.03 -17.69
CA GLU A 118 11.50 -23.18 -16.85
C GLU A 118 12.74 -23.73 -16.14
N SER A 119 13.88 -23.80 -16.83
CA SER A 119 15.11 -24.42 -16.33
C SER A 119 15.99 -23.47 -15.49
N GLU A 120 15.98 -22.17 -15.79
CA GLU A 120 16.88 -21.20 -15.16
C GLU A 120 16.10 -20.19 -14.35
N PHE A 121 15.18 -19.46 -14.98
CA PHE A 121 14.53 -18.32 -14.33
C PHE A 121 13.57 -18.72 -13.20
N ALA A 122 12.73 -19.74 -13.41
CA ALA A 122 11.80 -20.21 -12.37
C ALA A 122 12.52 -20.73 -11.11
N PRO A 123 13.61 -21.52 -11.21
CA PRO A 123 14.44 -21.88 -10.06
C PRO A 123 15.07 -20.68 -9.35
N GLN A 124 15.54 -19.67 -10.08
CA GLN A 124 16.10 -18.45 -9.48
C GLN A 124 15.05 -17.70 -8.64
N LEU A 125 13.85 -17.49 -9.18
CA LEU A 125 12.75 -16.87 -8.42
C LEU A 125 12.41 -17.67 -7.15
N LYS A 126 12.32 -19.00 -7.25
CA LYS A 126 12.05 -19.85 -6.07
C LYS A 126 13.16 -19.77 -5.03
N ARG A 127 14.41 -19.65 -5.46
CA ARG A 127 15.56 -19.48 -4.57
C ARG A 127 15.50 -18.14 -3.85
N ALA A 128 15.27 -17.05 -4.57
CA ALA A 128 15.14 -15.72 -4.00
C ALA A 128 14.02 -15.65 -2.94
N VAL A 129 12.90 -16.32 -3.20
CA VAL A 129 11.82 -16.47 -2.22
C VAL A 129 12.27 -17.21 -0.97
N ARG A 130 12.98 -18.33 -1.14
CA ARG A 130 13.47 -19.14 -0.01
C ARG A 130 14.50 -18.39 0.84
N GLU A 131 15.34 -17.58 0.20
CA GLU A 131 16.40 -16.80 0.85
C GLU A 131 15.88 -15.49 1.46
N GLY A 132 14.59 -15.16 1.28
CA GLY A 132 13.99 -13.96 1.83
C GLY A 132 14.31 -12.67 1.06
N MET A 133 15.01 -12.77 -0.08
CA MET A 133 15.32 -11.64 -0.99
C MET A 133 14.09 -11.14 -1.76
N MET A 134 13.01 -11.92 -1.75
CA MET A 134 11.77 -11.56 -2.43
C MET A 134 10.60 -12.28 -1.78
N SER A 135 9.44 -11.63 -1.65
CA SER A 135 8.23 -12.32 -1.22
C SER A 135 7.66 -13.22 -2.33
N GLU A 136 6.94 -14.28 -1.97
CA GLU A 136 6.21 -15.13 -2.94
C GLU A 136 5.31 -14.32 -3.87
N LYS A 137 4.68 -13.28 -3.32
CA LYS A 137 3.80 -12.37 -4.06
C LYS A 137 4.57 -11.59 -5.13
N GLU A 138 5.76 -11.11 -4.81
CA GLU A 138 6.62 -10.40 -5.75
C GLU A 138 7.15 -11.33 -6.84
N ALA A 139 7.62 -12.53 -6.48
CA ALA A 139 8.06 -13.53 -7.46
C ALA A 139 6.93 -13.91 -8.42
N TRP A 140 5.70 -14.05 -7.90
CA TRP A 140 4.51 -14.28 -8.71
C TRP A 140 4.19 -13.09 -9.63
N MET A 141 4.33 -11.86 -9.16
CA MET A 141 4.14 -10.64 -9.97
C MET A 141 5.17 -10.57 -11.10
N TRP A 142 6.43 -10.90 -10.82
CA TRP A 142 7.50 -11.00 -11.81
C TRP A 142 7.18 -12.02 -12.89
N TRP A 143 6.84 -13.25 -12.50
CA TRP A 143 6.44 -14.30 -13.43
C TRP A 143 5.27 -13.87 -14.31
N LYS A 144 4.25 -13.21 -13.74
CA LYS A 144 3.12 -12.68 -14.50
C LYS A 144 3.49 -11.53 -15.43
N GLY A 145 4.48 -10.73 -15.07
CA GLY A 145 5.04 -9.68 -15.94
C GLY A 145 5.62 -10.29 -17.21
N ILE A 146 6.42 -11.36 -17.07
CA ILE A 146 7.06 -12.06 -18.19
C ILE A 146 6.03 -12.71 -19.11
N GLU A 147 5.05 -13.43 -18.56
CA GLU A 147 3.98 -14.04 -19.35
C GLU A 147 3.19 -13.00 -20.17
N LYS A 148 2.95 -11.81 -19.58
CA LYS A 148 2.29 -10.72 -20.28
C LYS A 148 3.15 -10.16 -21.41
N ALA A 149 4.43 -9.92 -21.17
CA ALA A 149 5.35 -9.41 -22.19
C ALA A 149 5.48 -10.39 -23.37
N GLU A 150 5.60 -11.69 -23.08
CA GLU A 150 5.61 -12.74 -24.10
C GLU A 150 4.34 -12.74 -24.95
N MET A 151 3.17 -12.67 -24.31
CA MET A 151 1.91 -12.62 -25.05
C MET A 151 1.77 -11.35 -25.89
N ALA A 152 2.29 -10.21 -25.42
CA ALA A 152 2.30 -8.97 -26.19
C ALA A 152 3.12 -9.14 -27.48
N GLU A 153 4.32 -9.71 -27.37
CA GLU A 153 5.19 -9.97 -28.53
C GLU A 153 4.60 -11.02 -29.48
N ARG A 154 3.95 -12.08 -28.97
CA ARG A 154 3.23 -13.04 -29.82
C ARG A 154 2.10 -12.39 -30.60
N LEU A 155 1.28 -11.56 -29.94
CA LEU A 155 0.19 -10.84 -30.61
C LEU A 155 0.74 -9.90 -31.67
N LYS A 156 1.82 -9.18 -31.37
CA LYS A 156 2.51 -8.29 -32.30
C LYS A 156 3.08 -9.04 -33.51
N SER A 157 3.72 -10.19 -33.30
CA SER A 157 4.23 -11.06 -34.38
C SER A 157 3.09 -11.53 -35.29
N SER A 158 1.97 -12.02 -34.73
CA SER A 158 0.80 -12.43 -35.53
C SER A 158 0.20 -11.26 -36.33
N VAL A 159 0.17 -10.05 -35.77
CA VAL A 159 -0.27 -8.85 -36.51
C VAL A 159 0.68 -8.54 -37.65
N MET A 160 1.99 -8.60 -37.44
CA MET A 160 3.00 -8.36 -38.49
C MET A 160 2.92 -9.38 -39.62
N LYS A 161 2.61 -10.64 -39.31
CA LYS A 161 2.42 -11.70 -40.31
C LYS A 161 1.09 -11.62 -41.06
N GLY A 162 0.18 -10.74 -40.65
CA GLY A 162 -1.18 -10.66 -41.18
C GLY A 162 -2.07 -11.83 -40.77
N GLU A 163 -1.66 -12.63 -39.77
CA GLU A 163 -2.46 -13.73 -39.20
C GLU A 163 -3.60 -13.21 -38.32
N MET A 164 -3.48 -11.97 -37.85
CA MET A 164 -4.44 -11.32 -36.97
C MET A 164 -4.48 -9.82 -37.25
N THR A 165 -5.66 -9.21 -37.14
CA THR A 165 -5.78 -7.76 -37.22
C THR A 165 -5.36 -7.08 -35.90
N GLU A 166 -4.99 -5.80 -35.96
CA GLU A 166 -4.61 -5.05 -34.75
C GLU A 166 -5.75 -4.98 -33.72
N GLU A 167 -6.99 -4.86 -34.18
CA GLU A 167 -8.16 -4.81 -33.30
C GLU A 167 -8.40 -6.15 -32.60
N GLU A 168 -8.25 -7.28 -33.31
CA GLU A 168 -8.31 -8.61 -32.71
C GLU A 168 -7.20 -8.82 -31.66
N ALA A 169 -5.99 -8.34 -31.93
CA ALA A 169 -4.89 -8.38 -30.97
C ALA A 169 -5.21 -7.57 -29.71
N ARG A 170 -5.74 -6.34 -29.87
CA ARG A 170 -6.20 -5.50 -28.75
C ARG A 170 -7.31 -6.16 -27.94
N GLN A 171 -8.26 -6.83 -28.60
CA GLN A 171 -9.33 -7.57 -27.92
C GLN A 171 -8.81 -8.78 -27.16
N LYS A 172 -7.88 -9.56 -27.74
CA LYS A 172 -7.21 -10.67 -27.05
C LYS A 172 -6.44 -10.19 -25.84
N TRP A 173 -5.70 -9.08 -25.95
CA TRP A 173 -5.00 -8.45 -24.84
C TRP A 173 -5.96 -8.08 -23.69
N LYS A 174 -7.04 -7.34 -24.00
CA LYS A 174 -8.08 -6.96 -23.03
C LYS A 174 -8.70 -8.17 -22.35
N LYS A 175 -8.92 -9.26 -23.08
CA LYS A 175 -9.49 -10.50 -22.52
C LYS A 175 -8.56 -11.12 -21.47
N MET A 176 -7.25 -11.12 -21.70
CA MET A 176 -6.26 -11.61 -20.75
C MET A 176 -6.15 -10.72 -19.50
N GLU A 177 -6.15 -9.40 -19.67
CA GLU A 177 -6.13 -8.48 -18.52
C GLU A 177 -7.36 -8.67 -17.62
N ARG A 178 -8.52 -8.95 -18.23
CA ARG A 178 -9.77 -9.24 -17.50
C ARG A 178 -9.74 -10.59 -16.81
N SER A 179 -9.18 -11.64 -17.42
CA SER A 179 -9.10 -12.97 -16.79
C SER A 179 -8.18 -12.97 -15.56
N GLY A 180 -7.07 -12.24 -15.62
CA GLY A 180 -6.17 -12.07 -14.46
C GLY A 180 -6.87 -11.45 -13.24
N LYS A 181 -7.76 -10.47 -13.44
CA LYS A 181 -8.52 -9.84 -12.34
C LYS A 181 -9.55 -10.78 -11.70
N LYS A 182 -10.17 -11.67 -12.47
CA LYS A 182 -11.21 -12.58 -11.97
C LYS A 182 -10.65 -13.67 -11.05
N ASN A 183 -9.44 -14.17 -11.31
CA ASN A 183 -8.82 -15.19 -10.46
C ASN A 183 -8.46 -14.63 -9.06
N ARG A 184 -8.08 -13.35 -8.94
CA ARG A 184 -7.76 -12.73 -7.64
C ARG A 184 -8.96 -12.72 -6.68
N LYS A 185 -10.19 -12.54 -7.18
CA LYS A 185 -11.40 -12.53 -6.35
C LYS A 185 -11.81 -13.93 -5.87
N ARG A 186 -11.48 -14.99 -6.62
CA ARG A 186 -11.88 -16.36 -6.26
C ARG A 186 -10.94 -17.03 -5.25
N GLY A 187 -9.65 -16.68 -5.25
CA GLY A 187 -8.67 -17.20 -4.28
C GLY A 187 -8.99 -16.80 -2.84
N HIS A 188 -9.45 -15.55 -2.62
CA HIS A 188 -9.71 -15.05 -1.27
C HIS A 188 -10.99 -15.58 -0.60
N HIS A 189 -11.93 -16.18 -1.34
CA HIS A 189 -13.18 -16.68 -0.74
C HIS A 189 -13.17 -18.17 -0.39
N LYS A 190 -12.16 -18.93 -0.80
CA LYS A 190 -12.19 -20.40 -0.63
C LYS A 190 -11.64 -20.93 0.70
N HIS A 191 -10.98 -20.10 1.51
CA HIS A 191 -10.39 -20.55 2.78
C HIS A 191 -11.23 -20.29 4.05
N HIS A 192 -12.45 -19.74 3.94
CA HIS A 192 -13.24 -19.37 5.14
C HIS A 192 -14.44 -20.26 5.46
N HIS A 193 -14.67 -21.37 4.76
CA HIS A 193 -15.78 -22.28 5.09
C HIS A 193 -15.35 -23.75 5.03
N HIS A 194 -14.81 -24.27 6.13
CA HIS A 194 -15.07 -25.62 6.66
C HIS A 194 -14.16 -25.93 7.86
N HIS A 195 -14.44 -25.30 9.01
CA HIS A 195 -14.23 -25.95 10.31
C HIS A 195 -15.62 -26.05 10.94
N LYS A 196 -16.34 -27.12 10.60
CA LYS A 196 -17.47 -27.58 11.41
C LYS A 196 -16.86 -28.56 12.39
N ASP A 197 -16.87 -28.19 13.66
CA ASP A 197 -16.47 -29.01 14.79
C ASP A 197 -17.27 -30.32 14.78
N HIS A 198 -16.64 -31.41 14.37
CA HIS A 198 -17.05 -32.73 14.79
C HIS A 198 -16.49 -32.98 16.19
N ARG A 199 -17.13 -32.41 17.21
CA ARG A 199 -16.97 -32.92 18.58
C ARG A 199 -17.68 -34.26 18.66
N GLY A 200 -16.89 -35.28 18.96
CA GLY A 200 -17.35 -36.65 19.13
C GLY A 200 -18.41 -36.78 20.21
N HIS A 201 -19.44 -37.56 19.89
CA HIS A 201 -20.24 -38.23 20.89
C HIS A 201 -19.84 -39.70 20.90
N ASP A 202 -19.12 -40.07 21.95
CA ASP A 202 -18.94 -41.45 22.38
C ASP A 202 -20.30 -42.00 22.84
N HIS A 203 -20.76 -43.06 22.20
CA HIS A 203 -21.73 -43.98 22.78
C HIS A 203 -21.28 -45.42 22.57
N PRO A 204 -21.08 -46.20 23.65
CA PRO A 204 -20.88 -47.64 23.55
C PRO A 204 -22.21 -48.36 23.75
N HIS A 205 -22.64 -49.23 22.84
CA HIS A 205 -23.52 -50.34 23.22
C HIS A 205 -23.53 -51.53 22.24
N LYS A 206 -23.07 -52.67 22.79
CA LYS A 206 -23.61 -54.05 22.72
C LYS A 206 -23.82 -54.78 21.39
N LYS A 207 -23.00 -55.83 21.24
CA LYS A 207 -23.29 -57.24 20.89
C LYS A 207 -24.69 -57.58 20.36
N GLY A 208 -24.71 -58.26 19.21
CA GLY A 208 -25.79 -59.14 18.75
C GLY A 208 -25.30 -60.10 17.65
N HIS A 209 -25.45 -61.40 17.88
CA HIS A 209 -25.17 -62.53 16.97
C HIS A 209 -26.21 -62.67 15.84
N HIS A 210 -25.80 -63.15 14.66
CA HIS A 210 -26.37 -64.28 13.87
C HIS A 210 -25.62 -64.39 12.51
N ASP A 211 -24.93 -65.48 12.25
CA ASP A 211 -25.32 -66.69 11.48
C ASP A 211 -25.45 -66.52 9.95
N LYS A 212 -24.53 -67.22 9.26
CA LYS A 212 -24.66 -68.09 8.07
C LYS A 212 -25.48 -67.65 6.86
N HIS A 213 -24.82 -67.65 5.69
CA HIS A 213 -25.05 -68.52 4.51
C HIS A 213 -24.14 -68.00 3.37
N ASP A 214 -23.19 -68.81 2.92
CA ASP A 214 -23.21 -69.70 1.74
C ASP A 214 -22.65 -69.05 0.47
N ASP A 215 -21.59 -69.70 -0.01
CA ASP A 215 -21.21 -70.00 -1.39
C ASP A 215 -21.42 -68.96 -2.49
N GLY A 216 -20.30 -68.45 -2.99
CA GLY A 216 -20.23 -67.62 -4.18
C GLY A 216 -18.81 -67.54 -4.73
N ASP A 217 -18.38 -68.67 -5.29
CA ASP A 217 -17.30 -68.81 -6.27
C ASP A 217 -17.23 -67.59 -7.21
N HIS A 218 -16.09 -66.90 -7.32
CA HIS A 218 -15.63 -66.23 -8.55
C HIS A 218 -14.13 -65.88 -8.45
N LYS A 219 -13.35 -66.59 -9.27
CA LYS A 219 -11.99 -66.23 -9.66
C LYS A 219 -12.02 -64.98 -10.54
N HIS A 220 -10.94 -64.21 -10.46
CA HIS A 220 -10.20 -63.46 -11.50
C HIS A 220 -9.48 -62.30 -10.78
N ASP A 221 -8.15 -62.39 -10.67
CA ASP A 221 -7.23 -61.68 -11.56
C ASP A 221 -7.54 -60.18 -11.64
N ASP A 222 -6.82 -59.38 -10.85
CA ASP A 222 -5.91 -58.38 -11.40
C ASP A 222 -5.23 -57.62 -10.24
N GLY A 223 -3.91 -57.82 -10.14
CA GLY A 223 -3.05 -57.13 -9.19
C GLY A 223 -2.98 -55.65 -9.51
N HIS A 224 -3.79 -54.85 -8.82
CA HIS A 224 -3.55 -53.42 -8.68
C HIS A 224 -2.79 -53.15 -7.38
N HIS A 225 -1.47 -53.01 -7.52
CA HIS A 225 -0.62 -52.36 -6.53
C HIS A 225 -1.06 -50.90 -6.38
N HIS A 226 -1.94 -50.63 -5.42
CA HIS A 226 -2.08 -49.29 -4.87
C HIS A 226 -0.83 -48.96 -4.06
N HIS A 227 0.09 -48.22 -4.66
CA HIS A 227 1.02 -47.40 -3.90
C HIS A 227 0.18 -46.41 -3.10
N LYS A 228 0.04 -46.68 -1.80
CA LYS A 228 -0.27 -45.65 -0.80
C LYS A 228 0.95 -44.75 -0.75
N ASP A 229 0.96 -43.73 -1.60
CA ASP A 229 1.80 -42.57 -1.39
C ASP A 229 1.31 -41.90 -0.11
N HIS A 230 2.03 -42.20 0.96
CA HIS A 230 1.99 -41.46 2.20
C HIS A 230 2.49 -40.04 1.89
N HIS A 231 1.58 -39.16 1.47
CA HIS A 231 1.76 -37.74 1.65
C HIS A 231 1.68 -37.49 3.15
N GLU A 232 2.84 -37.51 3.80
CA GLU A 232 3.04 -36.83 5.07
C GLU A 232 2.73 -35.35 4.82
N ASP A 233 1.48 -34.99 5.14
CA ASP A 233 1.04 -33.61 5.29
C ASP A 233 1.87 -32.98 6.42
N HIS A 234 3.04 -32.49 6.04
CA HIS A 234 3.81 -31.52 6.81
C HIS A 234 3.03 -30.21 6.86
N HIS A 235 1.94 -30.19 7.63
CA HIS A 235 1.45 -28.97 8.24
C HIS A 235 2.49 -28.57 9.28
N GLY A 236 3.53 -27.88 8.80
CA GLY A 236 4.40 -27.08 9.65
C GLY A 236 3.51 -26.13 10.41
N ASP A 237 3.32 -26.45 11.68
CA ASP A 237 2.55 -25.69 12.66
C ASP A 237 3.25 -24.33 12.82
N HIS A 238 2.92 -23.39 11.94
CA HIS A 238 3.33 -22.00 12.04
C HIS A 238 2.53 -21.31 13.15
N HIS A 239 2.68 -21.81 14.38
CA HIS A 239 2.40 -21.10 15.61
C HIS A 239 3.51 -20.07 15.86
N GLY A 240 3.71 -19.15 14.92
CA GLY A 240 4.62 -18.02 15.09
C GLY A 240 4.02 -16.97 16.04
N ASP A 241 4.68 -16.77 17.19
CA ASP A 241 4.70 -15.53 17.99
C ASP A 241 3.38 -14.82 18.29
N HIS A 242 2.42 -15.52 18.89
CA HIS A 242 1.28 -14.86 19.53
C HIS A 242 1.59 -14.29 20.94
N GLN A 243 2.75 -14.61 21.52
CA GLN A 243 3.10 -14.17 22.87
C GLN A 243 3.39 -12.65 22.95
N ASP A 244 3.89 -12.02 21.87
CA ASP A 244 4.28 -10.62 21.92
C ASP A 244 3.09 -9.64 21.92
N ARG A 245 1.95 -10.02 21.32
CA ARG A 245 0.74 -9.18 21.27
C ARG A 245 0.07 -8.97 22.64
N GLY A 246 0.39 -9.81 23.63
CA GLY A 246 -0.12 -9.65 24.99
C GLY A 246 0.44 -8.39 25.66
N SER A 247 1.72 -8.10 25.45
CA SER A 247 2.41 -6.98 26.07
C SER A 247 1.92 -5.62 25.54
N ASP A 248 1.64 -5.54 24.24
CA ASP A 248 1.05 -4.37 23.56
C ASP A 248 -0.35 -4.07 24.06
N ARG A 249 -1.19 -5.10 24.21
CA ARG A 249 -2.55 -4.95 24.68
C ARG A 249 -2.59 -4.47 26.13
N GLU A 250 -1.78 -5.08 26.99
CA GLU A 250 -1.67 -4.68 28.39
C GLU A 250 -1.18 -3.23 28.53
N MET A 251 -0.21 -2.82 27.72
CA MET A 251 0.27 -1.43 27.70
C MET A 251 -0.85 -0.47 27.25
N ALA A 252 -1.62 -0.83 26.23
CA ALA A 252 -2.74 -0.01 25.76
C ALA A 252 -3.86 0.13 26.81
N GLU A 253 -4.16 -0.94 27.56
CA GLU A 253 -5.15 -0.92 28.65
C GLU A 253 -4.65 -0.07 29.83
N LYS A 254 -3.36 -0.21 30.21
CA LYS A 254 -2.74 0.64 31.24
C LYS A 254 -2.68 2.12 30.85
N ALA A 255 -2.35 2.42 29.60
CA ALA A 255 -2.35 3.79 29.09
C ALA A 255 -3.76 4.38 29.11
N ARG A 256 -4.78 3.59 28.72
CA ARG A 256 -6.17 4.03 28.78
C ARG A 256 -6.62 4.33 30.21
N ALA A 257 -6.35 3.43 31.16
CA ALA A 257 -6.69 3.63 32.56
C ALA A 257 -6.03 4.90 33.13
N ALA A 258 -4.74 5.12 32.86
CA ALA A 258 -4.05 6.32 33.29
C ALA A 258 -4.65 7.62 32.73
N LEU A 259 -5.14 7.60 31.48
CA LEU A 259 -5.83 8.75 30.88
C LEU A 259 -7.20 8.98 31.54
N GLU A 260 -7.96 7.92 31.80
CA GLU A 260 -9.26 8.00 32.49
C GLU A 260 -9.08 8.57 33.91
N ASP A 261 -8.09 8.08 34.66
CA ASP A 261 -7.77 8.56 36.02
C ASP A 261 -7.34 10.03 36.04
N ALA A 262 -6.68 10.51 34.98
CA ALA A 262 -6.29 11.91 34.79
C ALA A 262 -7.41 12.81 34.26
N GLY A 263 -8.65 12.30 34.19
CA GLY A 263 -9.83 13.08 33.81
C GLY A 263 -9.96 13.34 32.31
N PHE A 264 -9.31 12.54 31.45
CA PHE A 264 -9.51 12.66 30.00
C PHE A 264 -10.93 12.22 29.62
N THR A 265 -11.62 13.05 28.85
CA THR A 265 -12.89 12.66 28.21
C THR A 265 -12.67 11.61 27.12
N ALA A 266 -13.74 10.92 26.72
CA ALA A 266 -13.67 9.90 25.66
C ALA A 266 -13.11 10.44 24.33
N ASP A 267 -13.45 11.67 23.98
CA ASP A 267 -12.94 12.33 22.76
C ASP A 267 -11.47 12.73 22.89
N GLN A 268 -11.07 13.24 24.06
CA GLN A 268 -9.67 13.53 24.36
C GLN A 268 -8.83 12.26 24.35
N MET A 269 -9.32 11.13 24.88
CA MET A 269 -8.61 9.85 24.83
C MET A 269 -8.35 9.36 23.40
N ARG A 270 -9.33 9.51 22.50
CA ARG A 270 -9.15 9.16 21.08
C ARG A 270 -8.05 10.00 20.44
N MET A 271 -7.97 11.27 20.79
CA MET A 271 -6.93 12.18 20.31
C MET A 271 -5.57 11.87 20.95
N ALA A 272 -5.54 11.67 22.26
CA ALA A 272 -4.38 11.36 23.10
C ALA A 272 -3.61 10.16 22.55
N ARG A 273 -4.29 9.07 22.18
CA ARG A 273 -3.64 7.91 21.57
C ARG A 273 -2.84 8.27 20.32
N GLY A 274 -3.39 9.13 19.47
CA GLY A 274 -2.71 9.61 18.27
C GLY A 274 -1.54 10.54 18.57
N VAL A 275 -1.64 11.34 19.63
CA VAL A 275 -0.58 12.24 20.11
C VAL A 275 0.57 11.45 20.72
N ILE A 276 0.29 10.52 21.63
CA ILE A 276 1.26 9.62 22.27
C ILE A 276 2.11 8.91 21.22
N MET A 277 1.49 8.33 20.19
CA MET A 277 2.25 7.66 19.12
C MET A 277 3.13 8.63 18.33
N ARG A 278 2.66 9.85 18.04
CA ARG A 278 3.47 10.86 17.33
C ARG A 278 4.65 11.33 18.17
N MET A 279 4.45 11.58 19.46
CA MET A 279 5.51 11.91 20.41
C MET A 279 6.52 10.76 20.50
N ALA A 280 6.05 9.52 20.63
CA ALA A 280 6.94 8.35 20.72
C ALA A 280 7.82 8.21 19.47
N PHE A 281 7.28 8.36 18.27
CA PHE A 281 8.12 8.35 17.06
C PHE A 281 9.11 9.52 17.01
N ALA A 282 8.71 10.72 17.45
CA ALA A 282 9.60 11.87 17.49
C ALA A 282 10.72 11.70 18.53
N MET A 283 10.40 11.18 19.72
CA MET A 283 11.35 10.81 20.75
C MET A 283 12.32 9.73 20.28
N LYS A 284 11.83 8.70 19.59
CA LYS A 284 12.71 7.63 19.04
C LYS A 284 13.72 8.19 18.03
N ALA A 285 13.34 9.21 17.27
CA ALA A 285 14.22 9.86 16.29
C ALA A 285 15.19 10.86 16.93
N ALA A 286 14.74 11.64 17.92
CA ALA A 286 15.55 12.67 18.59
C ALA A 286 16.40 12.13 19.76
N GLY A 287 16.07 10.95 20.29
CA GLY A 287 16.70 10.41 21.48
C GLY A 287 16.32 11.20 22.73
N ASP A 288 17.29 11.40 23.63
CA ASP A 288 17.12 12.13 24.88
C ASP A 288 16.94 13.65 24.69
N ASP A 289 17.30 14.17 23.51
CA ASP A 289 17.18 15.58 23.13
C ASP A 289 15.78 15.95 22.59
N TYR A 290 14.78 15.09 22.82
CA TYR A 290 13.42 15.37 22.37
C TYR A 290 12.83 16.56 23.13
N GLU A 291 12.51 17.61 22.36
CA GLU A 291 11.67 18.71 22.81
C GLU A 291 10.34 18.68 22.06
N MET A 292 9.24 18.85 22.80
CA MET A 292 7.92 18.89 22.22
C MET A 292 7.77 20.12 21.31
N ASN A 293 7.39 19.88 20.06
CA ASN A 293 7.20 20.95 19.10
C ASN A 293 6.17 21.98 19.63
N PRO A 294 6.48 23.29 19.65
CA PRO A 294 5.58 24.31 20.20
C PRO A 294 4.18 24.29 19.58
N ARG A 295 4.07 23.96 18.29
CA ARG A 295 2.78 23.83 17.61
C ARG A 295 1.95 22.66 18.13
N MET A 296 2.60 21.57 18.52
CA MET A 296 1.91 20.43 19.13
C MET A 296 1.45 20.79 20.53
N GLN A 297 2.28 21.51 21.29
CA GLN A 297 1.91 22.02 22.61
C GLN A 297 0.70 22.95 22.53
N SER A 298 0.73 24.01 21.71
CA SER A 298 -0.43 24.90 21.54
C SER A 298 -1.67 24.17 21.02
N PHE A 299 -1.51 23.12 20.20
CA PHE A 299 -2.64 22.29 19.79
C PHE A 299 -3.27 21.54 20.96
N LEU A 300 -2.47 21.00 21.89
CA LEU A 300 -2.96 20.27 23.06
C LEU A 300 -3.63 21.21 24.05
N GLU A 301 -3.05 22.38 24.28
CA GLU A 301 -3.60 23.41 25.17
C GLU A 301 -4.88 24.00 24.57
N GLU A 302 -4.82 24.59 23.37
CA GLU A 302 -5.93 25.40 22.84
C GLU A 302 -7.04 24.56 22.22
N LYS A 303 -6.70 23.49 21.49
CA LYS A 303 -7.69 22.73 20.70
C LYS A 303 -8.17 21.49 21.42
N ALA A 304 -7.29 20.84 22.19
CA ALA A 304 -7.67 19.68 22.97
C ALA A 304 -8.08 20.04 24.41
N ASN A 305 -7.87 21.29 24.82
CA ASN A 305 -8.19 21.81 26.16
C ASN A 305 -7.61 20.90 27.25
N LEU A 306 -6.34 20.51 27.07
CA LEU A 306 -5.60 19.70 28.04
C LEU A 306 -4.82 20.63 28.95
N SER A 307 -4.80 20.32 30.26
CA SER A 307 -3.93 21.03 31.20
C SER A 307 -2.47 20.61 31.02
N ASP A 308 -1.55 21.41 31.58
CA ASP A 308 -0.12 21.11 31.55
C ASP A 308 0.16 19.73 32.17
N GLU A 309 -0.51 19.37 33.27
CA GLU A 309 -0.34 18.05 33.91
C GLU A 309 -0.82 16.90 33.00
N GLN A 310 -1.88 17.13 32.23
CA GLN A 310 -2.38 16.16 31.26
C GLN A 310 -1.41 16.02 30.08
N ILE A 311 -0.78 17.10 29.64
CA ILE A 311 0.23 17.11 28.58
C ILE A 311 1.48 16.34 29.04
N ASP A 312 1.96 16.60 30.26
CA ASP A 312 3.07 15.88 30.88
C ASP A 312 2.80 14.37 30.98
N LEU A 313 1.55 14.00 31.33
CA LEU A 313 1.14 12.61 31.34
C LEU A 313 1.24 11.97 29.94
N LEU A 314 0.78 12.66 28.89
CA LEU A 314 0.92 12.16 27.51
C LEU A 314 2.38 11.95 27.12
N GLU A 315 3.25 12.86 27.51
CA GLU A 315 4.69 12.74 27.26
C GLU A 315 5.28 11.52 27.99
N SER A 316 4.92 11.33 29.27
CA SER A 316 5.39 10.18 30.06
C SER A 316 4.93 8.84 29.46
N LEU A 317 3.69 8.78 28.95
CA LEU A 317 3.15 7.60 28.26
C LEU A 317 3.88 7.37 26.94
N ALA A 318 4.20 8.43 26.20
CA ALA A 318 4.97 8.33 24.96
C ALA A 318 6.38 7.76 25.21
N ARG A 319 7.08 8.20 26.26
CA ARG A 319 8.40 7.63 26.64
C ARG A 319 8.32 6.13 26.92
N ARG A 320 7.29 5.66 27.62
CA ARG A 320 7.07 4.21 27.85
C ARG A 320 6.80 3.44 26.55
N VAL A 321 6.12 4.08 25.59
CA VAL A 321 5.92 3.49 24.25
C VAL A 321 7.26 3.37 23.52
N VAL A 322 8.13 4.38 23.60
CA VAL A 322 9.47 4.37 22.96
C VAL A 322 10.33 3.21 23.47
N GLU A 323 10.29 2.95 24.78
CA GLU A 323 11.04 1.87 25.42
C GLU A 323 10.64 0.48 24.89
N LYS A 324 9.34 0.29 24.63
CA LYS A 324 8.79 -0.97 24.11
C LYS A 324 8.78 -1.06 22.59
N MET A 325 9.08 0.04 21.90
CA MET A 325 9.11 0.04 20.44
C MET A 325 10.28 -0.81 19.94
N PRO A 326 10.05 -1.73 18.98
CA PRO A 326 11.11 -2.53 18.39
C PRO A 326 12.18 -1.65 17.75
N GLU A 327 13.41 -2.15 17.61
CA GLU A 327 14.50 -1.37 17.02
C GLU A 327 14.19 -0.87 15.60
N ASN A 328 13.40 -1.64 14.82
CA ASN A 328 12.94 -1.22 13.50
C ASN A 328 11.95 -0.03 13.53
N ALA A 329 11.42 0.36 14.70
CA ALA A 329 10.59 1.55 14.84
C ALA A 329 11.37 2.83 14.53
N ALA A 330 12.70 2.83 14.70
CA ALA A 330 13.56 3.93 14.28
C ALA A 330 13.50 4.14 12.76
N LYS A 331 13.52 3.05 11.96
CA LYS A 331 13.34 3.11 10.50
C LYS A 331 11.97 3.69 10.12
N TRP A 332 10.92 3.32 10.87
CA TRP A 332 9.58 3.91 10.67
C TRP A 332 9.53 5.39 11.03
N ALA A 333 10.19 5.79 12.12
CA ALA A 333 10.32 7.19 12.52
C ALA A 333 11.04 8.02 11.45
N GLU A 334 12.18 7.51 10.96
CA GLU A 334 12.94 8.12 9.87
C GLU A 334 12.10 8.25 8.59
N LYS A 335 11.39 7.19 8.20
CA LYS A 335 10.48 7.21 7.03
C LYS A 335 9.38 8.27 7.18
N MET A 336 8.81 8.40 8.37
CA MET A 336 7.80 9.43 8.68
C MET A 336 8.39 10.83 8.69
N GLN A 337 9.63 10.99 9.18
CA GLN A 337 10.35 12.26 9.18
C GLN A 337 10.69 12.70 7.75
N LYS A 338 11.27 11.82 6.93
CA LYS A 338 11.55 12.07 5.50
C LYS A 338 10.29 12.49 4.74
N ARG A 339 9.14 11.90 5.09
CA ARG A 339 7.83 12.28 4.53
C ARG A 339 7.36 13.66 5.02
N ARG A 340 7.60 14.02 6.28
CA ARG A 340 7.33 15.38 6.80
C ARG A 340 8.20 16.42 6.10
N ASP A 341 9.50 16.17 5.98
CA ASP A 341 10.45 17.10 5.34
C ASP A 341 10.08 17.32 3.87
N ARG A 342 9.67 16.26 3.15
CA ARG A 342 9.13 16.37 1.78
C ARG A 342 7.87 17.24 1.72
N MET A 343 6.95 17.06 2.67
CA MET A 343 5.73 17.87 2.75
C MET A 343 6.02 19.33 3.08
N GLU A 344 6.96 19.58 3.98
CA GLU A 344 7.39 20.93 4.36
C GLU A 344 8.09 21.64 3.21
N LYS A 345 9.03 20.98 2.53
CA LYS A 345 9.65 21.49 1.31
C LYS A 345 8.63 21.79 0.21
N MET A 346 7.60 20.96 0.08
CA MET A 346 6.52 21.24 -0.88
C MET A 346 5.67 22.44 -0.45
N ARG A 347 5.43 22.59 0.86
CA ARG A 347 4.72 23.74 1.43
C ARG A 347 5.50 25.02 1.16
N GLU A 348 6.79 25.04 1.45
CA GLU A 348 7.69 26.17 1.20
C GLU A 348 7.66 26.58 -0.27
N LYS A 349 7.73 25.62 -1.21
CA LYS A 349 7.61 25.91 -2.64
C LYS A 349 6.27 26.55 -3.02
N ILE A 350 5.18 26.12 -2.41
CA ILE A 350 3.85 26.70 -2.68
C ILE A 350 3.77 28.12 -2.10
N GLU A 351 4.23 28.33 -0.86
CA GLU A 351 4.26 29.66 -0.24
C GLU A 351 5.18 30.62 -1.02
N ALA A 352 6.33 30.15 -1.52
CA ALA A 352 7.22 30.92 -2.38
C ALA A 352 6.56 31.31 -3.71
N ALA A 353 5.83 30.39 -4.36
CA ALA A 353 5.08 30.69 -5.57
C ALA A 353 3.96 31.72 -5.33
N VAL A 354 3.33 31.69 -4.15
CA VAL A 354 2.37 32.72 -3.74
C VAL A 354 3.06 34.07 -3.53
N GLY A 355 4.20 34.08 -2.83
CA GLY A 355 4.99 35.29 -2.61
C GLY A 355 5.50 35.94 -3.91
N ASN A 356 5.81 35.12 -4.92
CA ASN A 356 6.23 35.59 -6.25
C ASN A 356 5.06 36.04 -7.15
N GLY A 357 3.81 35.83 -6.73
CA GLY A 357 2.63 36.06 -7.57
C GLY A 357 2.44 35.05 -8.71
N GLU A 358 3.18 33.94 -8.70
CA GLU A 358 3.03 32.83 -9.65
C GLU A 358 1.78 31.98 -9.36
N LEU A 359 1.31 32.04 -8.11
CA LEU A 359 0.14 31.29 -7.63
C LEU A 359 -0.72 32.21 -6.77
N THR A 360 -2.03 32.19 -6.97
CA THR A 360 -2.95 32.86 -6.05
C THR A 360 -3.08 32.08 -4.74
N ARG A 361 -3.53 32.74 -3.66
CA ARG A 361 -3.75 32.05 -2.37
C ARG A 361 -4.79 30.93 -2.49
N GLU A 362 -5.84 31.15 -3.26
CA GLU A 362 -6.89 30.15 -3.50
C GLU A 362 -6.35 28.92 -4.23
N GLU A 363 -5.49 29.12 -5.23
CA GLU A 363 -4.82 28.02 -5.94
C GLU A 363 -3.84 27.26 -5.04
N ALA A 364 -3.14 27.96 -4.13
CA ALA A 364 -2.30 27.34 -3.12
C ALA A 364 -3.10 26.41 -2.20
N ASP A 365 -4.23 26.91 -1.69
CA ASP A 365 -5.12 26.15 -0.81
C ASP A 365 -5.73 24.93 -1.52
N ALA A 366 -6.17 25.10 -2.78
CA ALA A 366 -6.63 23.98 -3.61
C ALA A 366 -5.53 22.92 -3.81
N LYS A 367 -4.27 23.36 -3.99
CA LYS A 367 -3.12 22.47 -4.15
C LYS A 367 -2.82 21.71 -2.85
N TYR A 368 -2.94 22.36 -1.69
CA TYR A 368 -2.84 21.70 -0.39
C TYR A 368 -3.95 20.67 -0.16
N GLN A 369 -5.20 21.00 -0.50
CA GLN A 369 -6.32 20.07 -0.36
C GLN A 369 -6.14 18.83 -1.24
N LYS A 370 -5.79 19.01 -2.51
CA LYS A 370 -5.55 17.88 -3.44
C LYS A 370 -4.43 16.96 -2.95
N MET A 371 -3.36 17.54 -2.39
CA MET A 371 -2.26 16.77 -1.81
C MET A 371 -2.68 16.00 -0.57
N ARG A 372 -3.49 16.62 0.30
CA ARG A 372 -4.06 15.99 1.49
C ARG A 372 -5.00 14.84 1.12
N GLU A 373 -5.83 15.01 0.11
CA GLU A 373 -6.70 13.96 -0.44
C GLU A 373 -5.90 12.79 -1.00
N LYS A 374 -4.83 13.07 -1.78
CA LYS A 374 -3.95 12.03 -2.33
C LYS A 374 -3.33 11.19 -1.20
N MET A 375 -2.86 11.83 -0.14
CA MET A 375 -2.33 11.11 1.04
C MET A 375 -3.39 10.28 1.76
N MET A 376 -4.62 10.79 1.91
CA MET A 376 -5.72 10.04 2.53
C MET A 376 -6.13 8.84 1.67
N LYS A 377 -6.12 9.00 0.35
CA LYS A 377 -6.38 7.92 -0.62
C LYS A 377 -5.29 6.85 -0.56
N ALA A 378 -4.01 7.21 -0.58
CA ALA A 378 -2.91 6.27 -0.44
C ALA A 378 -3.01 5.44 0.85
N ARG A 379 -3.42 6.06 1.98
CA ARG A 379 -3.68 5.33 3.24
C ARG A 379 -4.87 4.38 3.14
N ARG A 380 -5.94 4.78 2.45
CA ARG A 380 -7.12 3.92 2.24
C ARG A 380 -6.76 2.71 1.37
N ASP A 381 -6.02 2.94 0.29
CA ASP A 381 -5.63 1.90 -0.67
C ASP A 381 -4.60 0.95 -0.05
N GLY A 382 -3.62 1.48 0.70
CA GLY A 382 -2.65 0.67 1.45
C GLY A 382 -3.27 -0.16 2.58
N ARG A 383 -4.32 0.35 3.23
CA ARG A 383 -5.09 -0.41 4.25
C ARG A 383 -5.94 -1.52 3.62
N ALA A 384 -6.40 -1.36 2.38
CA ALA A 384 -7.11 -2.40 1.66
C ALA A 384 -6.20 -3.58 1.27
N SER A 385 -4.89 -3.35 1.13
CA SER A 385 -3.89 -4.39 0.88
C SER A 385 -3.40 -5.13 2.13
N ASN A 386 -3.61 -4.57 3.33
CA ASN A 386 -3.33 -5.20 4.61
C ASN A 386 -4.49 -4.89 5.58
N PRO A 387 -5.59 -5.65 5.52
CA PRO A 387 -6.69 -5.46 6.47
C PRO A 387 -6.16 -5.78 7.88
N SER A 388 -6.02 -4.76 8.73
CA SER A 388 -5.92 -5.01 10.18
C SER A 388 -7.08 -5.90 10.59
N PRO A 389 -6.89 -6.86 11.53
CA PRO A 389 -7.99 -7.63 12.07
C PRO A 389 -9.03 -6.65 12.63
N THR A 390 -10.19 -6.61 11.99
CA THR A 390 -11.37 -5.92 12.51
C THR A 390 -11.60 -6.48 13.92
N PRO A 391 -11.89 -5.66 14.94
CA PRO A 391 -12.28 -6.18 16.24
C PRO A 391 -13.56 -6.98 16.02
N ALA A 392 -13.45 -8.30 16.04
CA ALA A 392 -14.60 -9.18 16.11
C ALA A 392 -15.32 -8.82 17.41
N GLN A 393 -16.56 -8.37 17.24
CA GLN A 393 -17.65 -8.36 18.22
C GLN A 393 -17.17 -8.39 19.67
N ALA A 394 -17.11 -7.20 20.27
CA ALA A 394 -17.21 -7.10 21.72
C ALA A 394 -18.46 -7.86 22.13
N THR A 395 -18.25 -8.97 22.82
CA THR A 395 -19.25 -9.78 23.51
C THR A 395 -20.23 -8.87 24.21
N GLU A 396 -21.50 -8.97 23.83
CA GLU A 396 -22.62 -8.53 24.65
C GLU A 396 -22.43 -9.18 26.03
N VAL A 397 -22.21 -8.33 27.04
CA VAL A 397 -22.20 -8.76 28.44
C VAL A 397 -23.66 -9.09 28.77
N PRO A 398 -23.96 -10.32 29.23
CA PRO A 398 -25.30 -10.66 29.68
C PRO A 398 -25.60 -9.86 30.95
N THR A 399 -26.57 -8.96 30.88
CA THR A 399 -27.13 -8.28 32.04
C THR A 399 -28.17 -9.18 32.68
N ASP A 400 -27.72 -10.05 33.59
CA ASP A 400 -28.56 -10.62 34.64
C ASP A 400 -27.90 -10.27 35.98
N ASP A 401 -28.43 -9.28 36.68
CA ASP A 401 -29.03 -9.56 37.98
C ASP A 401 -29.73 -8.31 38.55
N ALA A 402 -30.98 -8.56 38.90
CA ALA A 402 -31.79 -7.70 39.72
C ALA A 402 -31.14 -7.54 41.10
N ASN A 403 -30.95 -6.30 41.54
CA ASN A 403 -31.04 -6.02 42.96
C ASN A 403 -31.78 -4.71 43.22
N ASN A 404 -33.02 -4.93 43.63
CA ASN A 404 -33.90 -3.99 44.30
C ASN A 404 -33.24 -3.54 45.61
N THR A 405 -32.86 -2.27 45.71
CA THR A 405 -32.68 -1.62 47.01
C THR A 405 -33.30 -0.23 46.97
N GLN A 406 -34.49 -0.21 47.53
CA GLN A 406 -35.31 0.90 47.93
C GLN A 406 -34.60 1.71 49.03
N LEU A 407 -34.14 2.90 48.71
CA LEU A 407 -33.86 4.02 49.62
C LEU A 407 -34.38 5.25 48.86
N GLY A 408 -35.51 5.84 49.24
CA GLY A 408 -35.70 6.53 50.50
C GLY A 408 -35.72 8.02 50.15
N GLU A 409 -36.91 8.51 49.84
CA GLU A 409 -37.20 9.92 49.57
C GLU A 409 -36.68 10.79 50.72
N GLN A 410 -35.76 11.70 50.44
CA GLN A 410 -35.46 12.83 51.32
C GLN A 410 -35.85 14.12 50.60
N SER A 411 -36.86 14.76 51.18
CA SER A 411 -37.37 16.08 50.89
C SER A 411 -36.24 17.11 50.94
N VAL A 412 -36.11 17.87 49.85
CA VAL A 412 -35.25 19.04 49.76
C VAL A 412 -36.11 20.25 50.11
N ASP A 413 -36.07 20.67 51.38
CA ASP A 413 -36.49 22.00 51.81
C ASP A 413 -35.24 22.75 52.27
N GLY A 414 -34.84 23.75 51.48
CA GLY A 414 -33.66 24.56 51.76
C GLY A 414 -33.72 25.88 50.99
N ASP A 415 -34.15 26.91 51.71
CA ASP A 415 -34.26 28.32 51.35
C ASP A 415 -33.21 28.83 50.35
N MET A 416 -33.70 29.42 49.24
CA MET A 416 -32.94 30.35 48.41
C MET A 416 -33.09 31.77 48.96
N PRO A 417 -32.01 32.49 49.30
CA PRO A 417 -32.08 33.94 49.46
C PRO A 417 -32.10 34.64 48.10
N ALA A 418 -32.98 35.63 48.02
CA ALA A 418 -33.20 36.49 46.88
C ALA A 418 -32.06 37.50 46.65
N ALA A 419 -31.98 37.92 45.39
CA ALA A 419 -31.51 39.20 44.87
C ALA A 419 -30.01 39.53 44.97
N GLU A 420 -29.38 39.68 43.80
CA GLU A 420 -28.95 41.00 43.35
C GLU A 420 -28.87 41.06 41.82
N THR A 421 -29.82 41.79 41.25
CA THR A 421 -29.80 42.35 39.90
C THR A 421 -28.82 43.51 39.82
N THR A 422 -27.77 43.35 39.01
CA THR A 422 -27.05 44.42 38.32
C THR A 422 -26.87 43.89 36.90
N GLY A 423 -27.48 44.48 35.87
CA GLY A 423 -27.15 45.79 35.32
C GLY A 423 -26.59 45.51 33.93
N GLY A 424 -27.45 45.55 32.91
CA GLY A 424 -27.09 45.23 31.53
C GLY A 424 -26.12 46.23 30.92
N ALA A 425 -25.17 45.73 30.14
CA ALA A 425 -24.40 46.50 29.18
C ALA A 425 -24.98 46.25 27.78
N THR A 426 -25.38 47.35 27.14
CA THR A 426 -25.94 47.43 25.79
C THR A 426 -24.84 47.39 24.73
N SER A 427 -25.20 46.90 23.55
CA SER A 427 -24.35 46.67 22.37
C SER A 427 -23.80 47.95 21.69
N GLU A 428 -23.67 49.08 22.40
CA GLU A 428 -23.23 50.38 21.86
C GLU A 428 -21.90 50.88 22.45
N GLU A 429 -21.31 50.21 23.46
CA GLU A 429 -20.03 50.62 24.08
C GLU A 429 -18.79 49.93 23.48
N ILE A 430 -18.92 49.10 22.43
CA ILE A 430 -17.77 48.43 21.78
C ILE A 430 -17.26 49.20 20.55
N SER A 431 -17.98 50.23 20.08
CA SER A 431 -17.60 51.04 18.91
C SER A 431 -16.65 52.21 19.21
N GLU A 432 -16.37 52.54 20.47
CA GLU A 432 -15.57 53.73 20.85
C GLU A 432 -14.15 53.38 21.37
N ALA A 433 -13.72 52.12 21.28
CA ALA A 433 -12.40 51.65 21.73
C ALA A 433 -11.43 51.31 20.58
N LEU A 434 -11.76 51.65 19.32
CA LEU A 434 -10.97 51.31 18.13
C LEU A 434 -10.47 52.52 17.31
N GLU A 435 -10.66 53.76 17.77
CA GLU A 435 -10.17 54.98 17.07
C GLU A 435 -8.85 55.57 17.64
N ASP A 436 -8.30 55.05 18.73
CA ASP A 436 -7.12 55.64 19.40
C ASP A 436 -5.77 54.91 19.14
N GLN A 437 -5.68 53.99 18.17
CA GLN A 437 -4.40 53.33 17.81
C GLN A 437 -3.71 53.86 16.54
N ASP A 438 -4.34 54.72 15.75
CA ASP A 438 -3.78 55.19 14.47
C ASP A 438 -3.03 56.54 14.52
N THR A 439 -2.83 57.15 15.71
CA THR A 439 -2.09 58.42 15.85
C THR A 439 -0.65 58.30 16.36
N ALA A 440 -0.14 57.09 16.61
CA ALA A 440 1.20 56.89 17.19
C ALA A 440 2.34 56.55 16.18
N ILE A 441 2.09 56.58 14.86
CA ILE A 441 3.11 56.28 13.82
C ILE A 441 3.33 57.50 12.88
N ALA A 442 3.31 58.73 13.43
CA ALA A 442 3.60 59.94 12.65
C ALA A 442 4.62 60.92 13.28
N GLU A 443 5.35 60.52 14.34
CA GLU A 443 6.39 61.38 14.97
C GLU A 443 7.78 60.72 15.11
N LYS A 444 8.14 59.79 14.22
CA LYS A 444 9.54 59.33 14.05
C LYS A 444 9.94 59.19 12.58
N SER A 445 9.86 60.29 11.84
CA SER A 445 10.59 60.49 10.57
C SER A 445 11.04 61.94 10.45
#